data_AF-F2JPJ4-F1
#
_entry.id   AF-F2JPJ4-F1
#
_cell.length_a   1.000
_cell.length_b   1.000
_cell.length_c   1.000
_cell.angle_alpha   90.00
_cell.angle_beta   90.00
_cell.angle_gamma   90.00
#
_symmetry.space_group_name_H-M   'P 1'
#
loop_
_entity.id
_entity.type
_entity.pdbx_description
1 polymer ?
#
loop_
_entity_poly.entity_id
_entity_poly.type
_entity_poly.pdbx_seq_one_letter_code
_entity_poly.pdbx_strand_id
1 'polypeptide(L)' 'MESIKCRCGSTNMAMMKKKASTQTGLYCKDCGQWQKWLGKKEINKLILNGIEMKEV' A
#
# COMPACT_ATOMS: atom_id res chain seq x y z
N MET A 1 -12.07 9.99 -9.76
CA MET A 1 -11.56 8.82 -9.01
C MET A 1 -10.08 8.69 -9.33
N GLU A 2 -9.18 9.07 -8.41
CA GLU A 2 -7.73 8.87 -8.62
C GLU A 2 -7.39 7.41 -8.32
N SER A 3 -7.14 6.64 -9.37
CA SER A 3 -6.64 5.27 -9.28
C SER A 3 -5.16 5.31 -8.90
N ILE A 4 -4.81 4.79 -7.72
CA ILE A 4 -3.40 4.58 -7.34
C ILE A 4 -2.83 3.52 -8.29
N LYS A 5 -1.92 3.93 -9.19
CA LYS A 5 -1.21 3.06 -10.11
C LYS A 5 0.29 3.08 -9.79
N CYS A 6 0.95 1.90 -9.74
CA CYS A 6 2.42 1.85 -9.78
C CYS A 6 2.87 2.41 -11.13
N ARG A 7 4.10 2.90 -11.17
CA ARG A 7 4.80 3.26 -12.41
C ARG A 7 4.87 2.10 -13.43
N CYS A 8 4.71 0.85 -12.99
CA CYS A 8 4.61 -0.32 -13.87
C CYS A 8 3.24 -0.49 -14.54
N GLY A 9 2.26 0.38 -14.26
CA GLY A 9 0.90 0.29 -14.80
C GLY A 9 -0.05 -0.61 -13.99
N SER A 10 0.48 -1.39 -13.04
CA SER A 10 -0.33 -2.22 -12.15
C SER A 10 -1.12 -1.40 -11.13
N THR A 11 -2.34 -1.85 -10.87
CA THR A 11 -3.20 -1.39 -9.77
C THR A 11 -3.09 -2.28 -8.53
N ASN A 12 -2.34 -3.38 -8.61
CA ASN A 12 -2.12 -4.27 -7.46
C ASN A 12 -1.11 -3.67 -6.50
N MET A 13 -1.65 -2.98 -5.50
CA MET A 13 -0.91 -2.49 -4.35
C MET A 13 -1.02 -3.47 -3.20
N ALA A 14 -0.02 -3.47 -2.33
CA ALA A 14 0.03 -4.19 -1.07
C ALA A 14 0.54 -3.23 0.01
N MET A 15 -0.09 -3.26 1.18
CA MET A 15 0.36 -2.49 2.32
C MET A 15 1.34 -3.35 3.12
N MET A 16 2.54 -2.83 3.38
CA MET A 16 3.53 -3.48 4.24
C MET A 16 3.68 -2.71 5.55
N LYS A 17 3.35 -3.36 6.66
CA LYS A 17 3.56 -2.81 8.00
C LYS A 17 4.87 -3.37 8.55
N LYS A 18 5.79 -2.48 8.96
CA LYS A 18 7.04 -2.88 9.63
C LYS A 18 6.72 -3.29 11.07
N LYS A 19 7.19 -4.46 11.55
CA LYS A 19 7.03 -4.83 12.97
C LYS A 19 7.60 -3.81 13.96
N ALA A 20 8.72 -3.17 13.61
CA ALA A 20 9.40 -2.21 14.49
C ALA A 20 8.77 -0.79 14.49
N SER A 21 7.80 -0.51 13.62
CA SER A 21 7.21 0.83 13.50
C SER A 21 5.72 0.76 13.26
N THR A 22 4.97 1.70 13.84
CA THR A 22 3.54 1.87 13.55
C THR A 22 3.26 2.37 12.12
N GLN A 23 4.29 2.64 11.33
CA GLN A 23 4.18 3.10 9.96
C GLN A 23 3.92 1.95 8.98
N THR A 24 2.95 2.17 8.10
CA THR A 24 2.60 1.24 7.01
C THR A 24 3.03 1.88 5.70
N GLY A 25 3.81 1.16 4.90
CA GLY A 25 4.22 1.58 3.56
C GLY A 25 3.35 0.97 2.49
N LEU A 26 3.11 1.71 1.41
CA LEU A 26 2.46 1.21 0.21
C LEU A 26 3.53 0.70 -0.77
N TYR A 27 3.38 -0.54 -1.19
CA TYR A 27 4.23 -1.19 -2.17
C TYR A 27 3.36 -1.74 -3.29
N CYS A 28 3.91 -1.89 -4.48
CA CYS A 28 3.23 -2.63 -5.52
C CYS A 28 3.58 -4.11 -5.43
N LYS A 29 2.57 -4.97 -5.57
CA LYS A 29 2.74 -6.43 -5.51
C LYS A 29 3.43 -6.98 -6.76
N ASP A 30 3.26 -6.32 -7.90
CA ASP A 30 3.88 -6.73 -9.17
C ASP A 30 5.30 -6.19 -9.32
N CYS A 31 5.49 -4.87 -9.16
CA CYS A 31 6.78 -4.21 -9.38
C CYS A 31 7.69 -4.25 -8.13
N GLY A 32 7.15 -4.58 -6.94
CA GLY A 32 7.88 -4.53 -5.66
C GLY A 32 8.26 -3.12 -5.22
N GLN A 33 7.90 -2.10 -6.00
CA GLN A 33 8.38 -0.74 -5.82
C GLN A 33 7.62 -0.03 -4.70
N TRP A 34 8.37 0.56 -3.77
CA TRP A 34 7.85 1.47 -2.76
C TRP A 34 7.22 2.70 -3.42
N GLN A 35 6.03 3.07 -2.97
CA GLN A 35 5.32 4.26 -3.45
C GLN A 35 5.38 5.40 -2.42
N LYS A 36 4.90 5.14 -1.20
CA LYS A 36 4.86 6.12 -0.12
C LYS A 36 4.57 5.48 1.23
N TRP A 37 4.76 6.24 2.30
CA TRP A 37 4.19 5.94 3.61
C TRP A 37 2.70 6.31 3.64
N LEU A 38 1.91 5.51 4.35
CA LEU A 38 0.47 5.70 4.50
C LEU A 38 0.14 6.17 5.90
N GLY A 39 -0.71 7.19 5.99
CA GLY A 39 -1.35 7.57 7.24
C GLY A 39 -2.53 6.67 7.60
N LYS A 40 -3.01 6.73 8.85
CA LYS A 40 -4.18 5.94 9.33
C LYS A 40 -5.43 6.05 8.43
N LYS A 41 -5.73 7.26 7.93
CA LYS A 41 -6.88 7.50 7.05
C LYS A 41 -6.73 6.80 5.70
N GLU A 42 -5.53 6.81 5.14
CA GLU A 42 -5.24 6.17 3.86
C GLU A 42 -5.26 4.66 3.98
N ILE A 43 -4.69 4.10 5.05
CA ILE A 43 -4.77 2.66 5.34
C ILE A 43 -6.22 2.21 5.36
N ASN A 44 -7.08 2.90 6.12
CA ASN A 44 -8.50 2.55 6.20
C ASN A 44 -9.19 2.62 4.83
N LYS A 45 -8.88 3.67 4.04
CA LYS A 45 -9.38 3.79 2.67
C LYS A 45 -8.94 2.61 1.80
N LEU A 46 -7.68 2.19 1.88
CA LEU A 46 -7.15 1.10 1.06
C LEU A 46 -7.73 -0.26 1.48
N ILE A 47 -7.94 -0.50 2.78
CA ILE A 47 -8.63 -1.70 3.29
C ILE A 47 -10.06 -1.76 2.74
N LEU A 48 -10.78 -0.63 2.73
CA LEU A 48 -12.13 -0.53 2.14
C LEU A 48 -12.14 -0.76 0.62
N ASN A 49 -11.02 -0.50 -0.06
CA ASN A 49 -10.85 -0.80 -1.48
C ASN A 49 -10.40 -2.26 -1.74
N GLY A 50 -10.29 -3.10 -0.70
CA GLY A 50 -9.89 -4.50 -0.82
C GLY A 50 -8.38 -4.74 -0.94
N ILE A 51 -7.55 -3.75 -0.56
CA ILE A 51 -6.09 -3.92 -0.54
C ILE A 51 -5.68 -4.55 0.79
N GLU A 52 -4.95 -5.66 0.72
CA GLU A 52 -4.52 -6.42 1.89
C GLU A 52 -3.31 -5.78 2.59
N MET A 53 -3.34 -5.78 3.92
CA MET A 53 -2.19 -5.45 4.77
C MET A 53 -1.37 -6.70 5.03
N LYS A 54 -0.09 -6.67 4.67
CA LYS A 54 0.91 -7.68 4.99
C LYS A 54 1.86 -7.15 6.06
N GLU A 55 2.18 -8.00 7.03
CA GLU A 55 3.26 -7.74 7.98
C GLU A 55 4.57 -8.27 7.40
N VAL A 56 5.61 -7.45 7.44
CA VAL A 56 6.99 -7.82 7.07
C VAL A 56 7.92 -7.78 8.26
#